data_AF-A0A8J7QDU0-F1
#
_entry.id   AF-A0A8J7QDU0-F1
#
_cell.length_a   1.000
_cell.length_b   1.000
_cell.length_c   1.000
_cell.angle_alpha   90.00
_cell.angle_beta   90.00
_cell.angle_gamma   90.00
#
_symmetry.space_group_name_H-M   'P 1'
#
loop_
_entity.id
_entity.type
_entity.pdbx_description
1 polymer ?
#
loop_
_entity_poly.entity_id
_entity_poly.type
_entity_poly.pdbx_seq_one_letter_code
_entity_poly.pdbx_strand_id
1 'polypeptide(L)' 'MAPRKSELPKDSDDEENESEQEKKLSDSYSDIEEIPGIGPATLAKLKEIGYSTPESLATASVIELVKAG' A
#
# COMPACT_ATOMS: atom_id res chain seq x y z
N MET A 1 -5.27 -27.43 48.80
CA MET A 1 -4.69 -27.75 47.48
C MET A 1 -4.71 -26.46 46.66
N ALA A 2 -3.57 -25.81 46.47
CA ALA A 2 -3.48 -24.61 45.62
C ALA A 2 -2.50 -24.93 44.48
N PRO A 3 -2.86 -24.75 43.20
CA PRO A 3 -1.89 -24.88 42.13
C PRO A 3 -1.01 -23.62 42.07
N ARG A 4 0.32 -23.82 42.09
CA ARG A 4 1.33 -22.82 41.77
C ARG A 4 2.18 -23.32 40.61
N LYS A 5 2.61 -22.35 39.78
CA LYS A 5 3.55 -22.41 38.63
C LYS A 5 2.94 -22.94 37.33
N SER A 6 2.74 -22.04 36.35
CA SER A 6 3.68 -21.67 35.26
C SER A 6 3.68 -22.76 34.18
N GLU A 7 3.55 -22.51 32.89
CA GLU A 7 4.02 -21.41 32.05
C GLU A 7 2.97 -21.07 30.98
N LEU A 8 2.77 -19.77 30.76
CA LEU A 8 2.48 -19.23 29.43
C LEU A 8 3.83 -18.95 28.76
N PRO A 9 4.03 -19.41 27.53
CA PRO A 9 4.39 -18.53 26.42
C PRO A 9 3.21 -18.59 25.42
N LYS A 10 2.53 -17.52 24.99
CA LYS A 10 2.98 -16.20 24.55
C LYS A 10 4.19 -16.28 23.62
N ASP A 11 4.10 -17.10 22.58
CA ASP A 11 4.54 -16.66 21.25
C ASP A 11 3.40 -15.73 20.77
N SER A 12 3.52 -14.40 20.74
CA SER A 12 4.62 -13.54 20.27
C SER A 12 4.93 -13.73 18.78
N ASP A 13 3.89 -13.80 17.96
CA ASP A 13 3.89 -13.17 16.64
C ASP A 13 3.08 -11.87 16.84
N ASP A 14 3.66 -10.76 17.33
CA ASP A 14 4.61 -9.91 16.62
C ASP A 14 4.26 -9.77 15.14
N GLU A 15 3.23 -8.95 14.88
CA GLU A 15 3.24 -7.94 13.82
C GLU A 15 2.05 -6.97 14.04
N GLU A 16 2.10 -6.25 15.17
CA GLU A 16 1.54 -4.90 15.20
C GLU A 16 2.45 -4.03 14.33
N ASN A 17 2.15 -3.91 13.03
CA ASN A 17 2.87 -2.98 12.18
C ASN A 17 1.92 -2.01 11.45
N GLU A 18 2.06 -0.74 11.84
CA GLU A 18 1.83 0.48 11.06
C GLU A 18 0.39 0.97 10.82
N SER A 19 -0.35 1.16 11.91
CA SER A 19 -1.48 2.11 11.99
C SER A 19 -1.03 3.58 12.10
N GLU A 20 -0.08 4.02 11.26
CA GLU A 20 0.34 5.44 11.14
C GLU A 20 -0.01 6.09 9.79
N GLN A 21 -0.67 5.38 8.87
CA GLN A 21 -1.00 5.93 7.55
C GLN A 21 -2.33 6.68 7.44
N GLU A 22 -3.09 6.88 8.52
CA GLU A 22 -4.41 7.53 8.42
C GLU A 22 -4.39 9.06 8.40
N LYS A 23 -3.22 9.71 8.51
CA LYS A 23 -3.12 11.17 8.74
C LYS A 23 -2.64 12.02 7.56
N LYS A 24 -2.71 11.52 6.33
CA LYS A 24 -2.32 12.31 5.13
C LYS A 24 -3.10 11.98 3.86
N LEU A 25 -4.34 11.50 3.96
CA LEU A 25 -5.18 11.18 2.80
C LEU A 25 -6.00 12.36 2.24
N SER A 26 -5.83 13.57 2.78
CA SER A 26 -6.54 14.76 2.27
C SER A 26 -5.76 15.55 1.21
N ASP A 27 -4.54 15.13 0.87
CA ASP A 27 -3.83 15.70 -0.28
C ASP A 27 -4.33 14.96 -1.53
N SER A 28 -5.22 15.61 -2.27
CA SER A 28 -5.61 15.17 -3.61
C SER A 28 -4.37 15.20 -4.52
N TYR A 29 -3.87 14.02 -4.91
CA TYR A 29 -2.83 13.92 -5.92
C TYR A 29 -3.36 14.42 -7.26
N SER A 30 -2.72 15.46 -7.81
CA SER A 30 -3.13 16.01 -9.11
C SER A 30 -2.52 15.20 -10.25
N ASP A 31 -1.31 14.69 -10.03
CA ASP A 31 -0.56 13.89 -10.99
C ASP A 31 -0.21 12.52 -10.42
N ILE A 32 -0.14 11.53 -11.31
CA ILE A 32 0.28 10.16 -10.97
C ILE A 32 1.75 10.06 -10.53
N GLU A 33 2.57 11.09 -10.80
CA GLU A 33 3.96 11.20 -10.35
C GLU A 33 4.10 11.56 -8.87
N GLU A 34 3.06 12.14 -8.27
CA GLU A 34 3.04 12.53 -6.85
C GLU A 34 2.67 11.35 -5.94
N ILE A 35 2.17 10.25 -6.53
CA ILE A 35 1.74 9.08 -5.79
C ILE A 35 2.98 8.36 -5.24
N PRO A 36 3.13 8.26 -3.90
CA PRO A 36 4.26 7.56 -3.31
C PRO A 36 4.22 6.08 -3.73
N GLY A 37 5.38 5.56 -4.13
CA GLY A 37 5.51 4.18 -4.64
C GLY A 37 5.46 4.06 -6.15
N ILE A 38 5.07 5.12 -6.90
CA ILE A 38 5.19 5.15 -8.36
C ILE A 38 6.52 5.78 -8.77
N GLY A 39 7.40 4.97 -9.36
CA GLY A 39 8.66 5.44 -9.93
C GLY A 39 8.53 5.92 -11.39
N PRO A 40 9.53 6.63 -11.94
CA PRO A 40 9.50 7.15 -13.31
C PRO A 40 9.37 6.04 -14.38
N ALA A 41 9.85 4.84 -14.08
CA ALA A 41 9.73 3.69 -14.97
C ALA A 41 8.30 3.13 -15.03
N THR A 42 7.66 2.94 -13.87
CA THR A 42 6.25 2.51 -13.77
C THR A 42 5.34 3.56 -14.39
N LEU A 43 5.60 4.84 -14.09
CA LEU A 43 4.89 5.97 -14.66
C LEU A 43 4.93 5.99 -16.19
N ALA A 44 6.10 5.82 -16.80
CA ALA A 44 6.24 5.80 -18.25
C ALA A 44 5.36 4.70 -18.88
N LYS A 45 5.34 3.51 -18.27
CA LYS A 45 4.49 2.41 -18.71
C LYS A 45 3.01 2.67 -18.50
N LEU A 46 2.62 3.24 -17.36
CA LEU A 46 1.24 3.66 -17.09
C LEU A 46 0.75 4.65 -18.16
N LYS A 47 1.57 5.65 -18.51
CA LYS A 47 1.29 6.59 -19.60
C LYS A 47 1.18 5.89 -20.95
N GLU A 48 2.05 4.93 -21.25
CA GLU A 48 2.04 4.15 -22.50
C GLU A 48 0.76 3.33 -22.68
N ILE A 49 0.23 2.75 -21.60
CA ILE A 49 -1.02 1.96 -21.62
C ILE A 49 -2.28 2.81 -21.44
N GLY A 50 -2.15 4.14 -21.34
CA GLY A 50 -3.28 5.08 -21.30
C GLY A 50 -3.68 5.60 -19.92
N TYR A 51 -2.98 5.20 -18.85
CA TYR A 51 -3.18 5.72 -17.50
C TYR A 51 -2.24 6.89 -17.23
N SER A 52 -2.58 8.05 -17.78
CA SER A 52 -1.80 9.28 -17.59
C SER A 52 -2.33 10.17 -16.47
N THR A 53 -3.54 9.91 -15.97
CA THR A 53 -4.21 10.72 -14.96
C THR A 53 -4.72 9.86 -13.80
N PRO A 54 -4.87 10.42 -12.59
CA PRO A 54 -5.38 9.68 -11.43
C PRO A 54 -6.80 9.12 -11.66
N GLU A 55 -7.66 9.80 -12.43
CA GLU A 55 -8.99 9.30 -12.76
C GLU A 55 -8.93 8.04 -13.62
N SER A 56 -8.04 8.04 -14.61
CA SER A 56 -7.85 6.87 -15.48
C SER A 56 -7.26 5.71 -14.68
N LEU A 57 -6.30 6.00 -13.79
CA LEU A 57 -5.66 5.01 -12.91
C LEU A 57 -6.66 4.41 -11.91
N ALA A 58 -7.61 5.20 -11.40
CA ALA A 58 -8.67 4.72 -10.50
C ALA A 58 -9.62 3.71 -11.16
N THR A 59 -9.74 3.75 -12.50
CA THR A 59 -10.56 2.79 -13.27
C THR A 59 -9.77 1.59 -13.81
N ALA A 60 -8.44 1.62 -13.71
CA ALA A 60 -7.57 0.55 -14.18
C ALA A 60 -7.81 -0.75 -13.43
N SER A 61 -7.68 -1.90 -14.11
CA SER A 61 -7.69 -3.18 -13.39
C SER A 61 -6.35 -3.43 -12.70
N VAL A 62 -6.41 -4.14 -11.57
CA VAL A 62 -5.19 -4.51 -10.81
C VAL A 62 -4.20 -5.28 -11.69
N ILE A 63 -4.69 -6.13 -12.59
CA ILE A 63 -3.85 -6.93 -13.49
C ILE A 63 -3.04 -6.02 -14.43
N GLU A 64 -3.64 -4.94 -14.92
CA GLU A 64 -2.98 -3.96 -15.79
C GLU A 64 -1.93 -3.17 -15.02
N LEU A 65 -2.23 -2.76 -13.78
CA LEU A 65 -1.29 -2.03 -12.93
C LEU A 65 -0.07 -2.88 -12.57
N VAL A 66 -0.28 -4.15 -12.19
CA VAL A 66 0.82 -5.09 -11.90
C VAL A 66 1.70 -5.34 -13.12
N LYS A 67 1.12 -5.31 -14.33
CA LYS A 67 1.88 -5.45 -15.57
C LYS A 67 2.75 -4.22 -15.88
N ALA A 68 2.32 -3.03 -15.46
CA ALA A 68 3.13 -1.82 -15.53
C ALA A 68 4.30 -1.86 -14.53
N GLY A 69 4.11 -2.49 -13.38
CA GLY A 69 5.19 -2.93 -12.49
C GLY A 69 5.31 -2.18 -11.18
#